data_AF-A0A0N7KJA7-F1
#
_entry.id   AF-A0A0N7KJA7-F1
#
_cell.length_a   1.000
_cell.length_b   1.000
_cell.length_c   1.000
_cell.angle_alpha   90.00
_cell.angle_beta   90.00
_cell.angle_gamma   90.00
#
_symmetry.space_group_name_H-M   'P 1'
#
loop_
_entity.id
_entity.type
_entity.pdbx_description
1 polymer ?
#
loop_
_entity_poly.entity_id
_entity_poly.type
_entity_poly.pdbx_seq_one_letter_code
_entity_poly.pdbx_strand_id
1 'polypeptide(L)'
;WIGCVFVLQKVSDPELKRLLQDEERLTEAEVEGMASRFLAQVKDGTWRGQGWPKVWTDYSVSKLALNAYARVLARRLQARGDRVSVNCFCPGFTRTDMTRGWGKRTAEEAAEIGARLALLPPGELPTGTFFKWCTPQLYSKL
;
A
#
# COMPACT_ATOMS: atom_id res chain seq x y z
N TRP A 1 -4.64 2.08 15.03
CA TRP A 1 -4.95 2.16 13.58
C TRP A 1 -3.69 1.94 12.80
N ILE A 2 -3.66 0.98 11.90
CA ILE A 2 -2.44 0.72 11.10
C ILE A 2 -2.27 1.92 10.18
N GLY A 3 -1.23 2.72 10.42
CA GLY A 3 -0.73 3.61 9.39
C GLY A 3 -0.24 2.73 8.25
N CYS A 4 -0.97 2.68 7.13
CA CYS A 4 -0.59 1.96 5.90
C CYS A 4 0.83 2.31 5.38
N VAL A 5 1.45 3.36 5.92
CA VAL A 5 2.75 3.91 5.53
C VAL A 5 3.91 3.01 5.96
N PHE A 6 3.74 2.21 7.01
CA PHE A 6 4.84 1.44 7.59
C PHE A 6 4.63 -0.06 7.50
N VAL A 7 3.68 -0.54 6.68
CA VAL A 7 3.40 -1.98 6.58
C VAL A 7 4.67 -2.75 6.17
N LEU A 8 5.45 -2.21 5.22
CA LEU A 8 6.74 -2.76 4.85
C LEU A 8 7.76 -2.75 6.00
N GLN A 9 7.78 -1.70 6.84
CA GLN A 9 8.65 -1.66 8.02
C GLN A 9 8.24 -2.65 9.12
N LYS A 10 6.99 -3.15 9.08
CA LYS A 10 6.49 -4.16 10.01
C LYS A 10 6.74 -5.60 9.54
N VAL A 11 7.24 -5.79 8.32
CA VAL A 11 7.74 -7.08 7.83
C VAL A 11 9.11 -7.33 8.47
N SER A 12 9.27 -8.49 9.11
CA SER A 12 10.55 -8.92 9.69
C SER A 12 11.23 -10.05 8.92
N ASP A 13 10.58 -10.62 7.90
CA ASP A 13 11.24 -11.49 6.91
C ASP A 13 12.16 -10.60 6.02
N PRO A 14 13.49 -10.76 6.10
CA PRO A 14 14.43 -9.91 5.37
C PRO A 14 14.39 -10.12 3.86
N GLU A 15 14.16 -11.35 3.40
CA GLU A 15 14.06 -11.66 1.97
C GLU A 15 12.80 -11.05 1.38
N LEU A 16 11.67 -11.17 2.08
CA LEU A 16 10.43 -10.54 1.67
C LEU A 16 10.57 -9.01 1.63
N LYS A 17 11.25 -8.43 2.63
CA LYS A 17 11.49 -6.98 2.67
C LYS A 17 12.35 -6.53 1.50
N ARG A 18 13.44 -7.26 1.19
CA ARG A 18 14.32 -6.98 0.05
C ARG A 18 13.56 -7.07 -1.27
N LEU A 19 12.76 -8.11 -1.46
CA LEU A 19 11.91 -8.29 -2.64
C LEU A 19 10.99 -7.09 -2.87
N LEU A 20 10.28 -6.64 -1.83
CA LEU A 20 9.33 -5.53 -1.93
C LEU A 20 10.00 -4.16 -2.10
N GLN A 21 11.25 -4.03 -1.65
CA GLN A 21 12.09 -2.84 -1.83
C GLN A 21 12.73 -2.75 -3.23
N ASP A 22 12.82 -3.86 -3.97
CA ASP A 22 13.39 -3.89 -5.31
C ASP A 22 12.40 -3.30 -6.33
N GLU A 23 12.37 -1.97 -6.42
CA GLU A 23 11.37 -1.25 -7.23
C GLU A 23 11.50 -1.50 -8.72
N GLU A 24 12.71 -1.84 -9.19
CA GLU A 24 13.02 -2.02 -10.60
C GLU A 24 12.66 -3.43 -11.09
N ARG A 25 12.84 -4.44 -10.23
CA ARG A 25 12.71 -5.84 -10.63
C ARG A 25 11.44 -6.50 -10.16
N LEU A 26 10.74 -5.94 -9.17
CA LEU A 26 9.49 -6.51 -8.68
C LEU A 26 8.49 -6.74 -9.82
N THR A 27 7.86 -7.91 -9.82
CA THR A 27 6.91 -8.37 -10.83
C THR A 27 5.55 -8.68 -10.22
N GLU A 28 4.52 -8.75 -11.08
CA GLU A 28 3.16 -9.16 -10.69
C GLU A 28 3.15 -10.58 -10.10
N ALA A 29 3.91 -11.50 -10.68
CA ALA A 29 4.04 -12.88 -10.20
C ALA A 29 4.70 -12.98 -8.81
N GLU A 30 5.66 -12.12 -8.48
CA GLU A 30 6.26 -12.08 -7.14
C GLU A 30 5.29 -11.54 -6.08
N VAL A 31 4.47 -10.54 -6.44
CA VAL A 31 3.40 -10.03 -5.56
C VAL A 31 2.33 -11.10 -5.31
N GLU A 32 1.91 -11.80 -6.37
CA GLU A 32 0.98 -12.93 -6.27
C GLU A 32 1.57 -14.09 -5.46
N GLY A 33 2.85 -14.40 -5.67
CA GLY A 33 3.59 -15.40 -4.93
C GLY A 33 3.66 -15.10 -3.43
N MET A 34 3.89 -13.83 -3.07
CA MET A 34 3.83 -13.38 -1.67
C MET A 34 2.44 -13.62 -1.06
N ALA A 35 1.38 -13.19 -1.75
CA ALA A 35 0.01 -13.36 -1.25
C ALA A 35 -0.37 -14.83 -1.12
N SER A 36 -0.01 -15.65 -2.10
CA SER A 36 -0.25 -17.09 -2.13
C SER A 36 0.50 -17.81 -1.01
N ARG A 37 1.77 -17.45 -0.77
CA ARG A 37 2.57 -17.97 0.35
C ARG A 37 1.88 -17.68 1.69
N PHE A 38 1.40 -16.45 1.89
CA PHE A 38 0.68 -16.09 3.11
C PHE A 38 -0.60 -16.92 3.28
N LEU A 39 -1.42 -17.05 2.23
CA LEU A 39 -2.67 -17.83 2.29
C LEU A 39 -2.41 -19.31 2.58
N ALA A 40 -1.39 -19.92 1.97
CA ALA A 40 -0.98 -21.29 2.26
C ALA A 40 -0.58 -21.47 3.73
N GLN A 41 0.27 -20.58 4.25
CA GLN A 41 0.68 -20.62 5.65
C GLN A 41 -0.47 -20.34 6.63
N VAL A 42 -1.47 -19.55 6.25
CA VAL A 42 -2.70 -19.36 7.02
C VAL A 42 -3.50 -20.66 7.06
N LYS A 43 -3.69 -21.30 5.91
CA LYS A 43 -4.39 -22.59 5.78
C LYS A 43 -3.73 -23.69 6.62
N ASP A 44 -2.41 -23.74 6.61
CA ASP A 44 -1.63 -24.75 7.33
C ASP A 44 -1.37 -24.38 8.80
N GLY A 45 -1.80 -23.19 9.24
CA GLY A 45 -1.57 -22.70 10.62
C GLY A 45 -0.14 -22.29 10.94
N THR A 46 0.75 -22.23 9.94
CA THR A 46 2.20 -22.01 10.07
C THR A 46 2.67 -20.56 9.87
N TRP A 47 1.75 -19.62 9.61
CA TRP A 47 2.07 -18.22 9.32
C TRP A 47 2.73 -17.46 10.49
N ARG A 48 2.52 -17.88 11.74
CA ARG A 48 3.12 -17.22 12.90
C ARG A 48 4.62 -17.43 12.91
N GLY A 49 5.38 -16.36 13.15
CA GLY A 49 6.84 -16.41 13.16
C GLY A 49 7.51 -16.35 11.78
N GLN A 50 6.73 -16.36 10.68
CA GLN A 50 7.24 -16.27 9.29
C GLN A 50 7.58 -14.85 8.85
N GLY A 51 7.70 -13.92 9.81
CA GLY A 51 8.07 -12.53 9.55
C GLY A 51 6.99 -11.62 8.94
N TRP A 52 5.73 -12.05 8.93
CA TRP A 52 4.60 -11.21 8.55
C TRP A 52 4.31 -10.11 9.58
N PRO A 53 3.64 -9.01 9.18
CA PRO A 53 3.18 -7.98 10.11
C PRO A 53 2.33 -8.56 11.25
N LYS A 54 2.67 -8.23 12.51
CA LYS A 54 2.05 -8.84 13.70
C LYS A 54 0.67 -8.28 14.08
N VAL A 55 0.28 -7.14 13.50
CA VAL A 55 -0.93 -6.40 13.89
C VAL A 55 -1.86 -6.36 12.69
N TRP A 56 -3.09 -6.85 12.85
CA TRP A 56 -4.07 -7.09 11.76
C TRP A 56 -3.37 -7.69 10.52
N THR A 57 -2.79 -8.87 10.71
CA THR A 57 -1.82 -9.47 9.77
C THR A 57 -2.39 -9.62 8.36
N ASP A 58 -3.58 -10.17 8.26
CA ASP A 58 -4.35 -10.35 7.02
C ASP A 58 -4.55 -9.02 6.27
N TYR A 59 -5.08 -8.02 6.96
CA TYR A 59 -5.27 -6.68 6.40
C TYR A 59 -3.93 -6.06 5.97
N SER A 60 -2.90 -6.17 6.81
CA SER A 60 -1.56 -5.66 6.53
C SER A 60 -0.97 -6.30 5.28
N VAL A 61 -1.02 -7.63 5.16
CA VAL A 61 -0.53 -8.34 3.97
C VAL A 61 -1.31 -7.93 2.73
N SER A 62 -2.63 -7.74 2.82
CA SER A 62 -3.43 -7.26 1.68
C SER A 62 -3.01 -5.86 1.20
N LYS A 63 -2.73 -4.93 2.13
CA LYS A 63 -2.28 -3.57 1.80
C LYS A 63 -0.83 -3.54 1.34
N LEU A 64 0.00 -4.47 1.81
CA LEU A 64 1.36 -4.67 1.31
C LEU A 64 1.34 -5.10 -0.16
N ALA A 65 0.51 -6.09 -0.51
CA ALA A 65 0.33 -6.56 -1.87
C ALA A 65 -0.21 -5.46 -2.79
N LEU A 66 -1.21 -4.70 -2.33
CA LEU A 66 -1.78 -3.57 -3.08
C LEU A 66 -0.72 -2.50 -3.41
N ASN A 67 0.09 -2.11 -2.43
CA ASN A 67 1.15 -1.11 -2.62
C ASN A 67 2.24 -1.62 -3.58
N ALA A 68 2.64 -2.88 -3.43
CA ALA A 68 3.60 -3.54 -4.30
C ALA A 68 3.09 -3.60 -5.75
N TYR A 69 1.84 -4.01 -5.93
CA TYR A 69 1.20 -4.08 -7.24
C TYR A 69 1.06 -2.71 -7.92
N ALA A 70 0.69 -1.66 -7.17
CA ALA A 70 0.59 -0.32 -7.72
C ALA A 70 1.91 0.15 -8.36
N ARG A 71 3.07 -0.19 -7.77
CA ARG A 71 4.40 0.12 -8.33
C ARG A 71 4.67 -0.67 -9.62
N VAL A 72 4.35 -1.96 -9.63
CA VAL A 72 4.48 -2.81 -10.83
C VAL A 72 3.60 -2.27 -11.96
N LEU A 73 2.35 -1.93 -11.65
CA LEU A 73 1.40 -1.40 -12.63
C LEU A 73 1.84 -0.04 -13.16
N ALA A 74 2.31 0.87 -12.30
CA ALA A 74 2.85 2.17 -12.69
C ALA A 74 4.00 2.02 -13.71
N ARG A 75 4.98 1.17 -13.40
CA ARG A 75 6.11 0.87 -14.31
C ARG A 75 5.64 0.28 -15.64
N ARG A 76 4.71 -0.69 -15.59
CA ARG A 76 4.18 -1.34 -16.80
C ARG A 76 3.49 -0.35 -17.74
N LEU A 77 2.68 0.57 -17.19
CA LEU A 77 1.98 1.58 -17.98
C LEU A 77 2.96 2.63 -18.53
N GLN A 78 3.94 3.05 -17.72
CA GLN A 78 5.00 3.94 -18.19
C GLN A 78 5.82 3.34 -19.34
N ALA A 79 6.22 2.07 -19.23
CA ALA A 79 6.98 1.38 -20.29
C ALA A 79 6.19 1.26 -21.61
N ARG A 80 4.86 1.27 -21.54
CA ARG A 80 3.97 1.29 -22.72
C ARG A 80 3.73 2.69 -23.30
N GLY A 81 4.16 3.74 -22.60
CA GLY A 81 3.87 5.14 -22.97
C GLY A 81 2.46 5.61 -22.63
N ASP A 82 1.74 4.89 -21.75
CA ASP A 82 0.39 5.27 -21.35
C ASP A 82 0.41 6.53 -20.48
N ARG A 83 -0.50 7.47 -20.74
CA ARG A 83 -0.68 8.70 -19.95
C ARG A 83 -1.57 8.47 -18.73
N VAL A 84 -1.20 7.48 -17.90
CA VAL A 84 -1.95 7.06 -16.71
C VAL A 84 -1.02 7.03 -15.49
N SER A 85 -1.42 7.73 -14.42
CA SER A 85 -0.73 7.68 -13.13
C SER A 85 -1.42 6.69 -12.19
N VAL A 86 -0.63 5.84 -11.54
CA VAL A 86 -1.12 4.81 -10.59
C VAL A 86 -0.48 5.07 -9.25
N ASN A 87 -1.29 5.31 -8.22
CA ASN A 87 -0.81 5.64 -6.89
C ASN A 87 -1.67 4.96 -5.82
N CYS A 88 -1.10 4.81 -4.63
CA CYS A 88 -1.82 4.39 -3.44
C CYS A 88 -2.06 5.59 -2.52
N PHE A 89 -3.18 5.59 -1.80
CA PHE A 89 -3.50 6.63 -0.83
C PHE A 89 -3.99 6.02 0.49
N CYS A 90 -3.47 6.54 1.59
CA CYS A 90 -3.92 6.25 2.94
C CYS A 90 -4.69 7.44 3.51
N PRO A 91 -6.01 7.28 3.72
CA PRO A 91 -6.87 8.35 4.27
C PRO A 91 -6.60 8.65 5.76
N GLY A 92 -5.74 7.86 6.41
CA GLY A 92 -5.53 7.92 7.84
C GLY A 92 -6.71 7.35 8.64
N PHE A 93 -6.67 7.49 9.96
CA PHE A 93 -7.69 6.91 10.84
C PHE A 93 -9.05 7.62 10.70
N THR A 94 -9.90 7.09 9.84
CA THR A 94 -11.18 7.70 9.43
C THR A 94 -12.37 7.02 10.08
N ARG A 95 -13.35 7.81 10.52
CA ARG A 95 -14.63 7.38 11.11
C ARG A 95 -15.52 6.79 10.01
N THR A 96 -15.60 5.47 9.97
CA THR A 96 -16.40 4.67 9.02
C THR A 96 -16.95 3.43 9.72
N ASP A 97 -17.79 2.66 9.05
CA ASP A 97 -18.26 1.38 9.58
C ASP A 97 -17.11 0.37 9.79
N MET A 98 -16.10 0.39 8.91
CA MET A 98 -14.87 -0.42 9.05
C MET A 98 -14.15 -0.16 10.37
N THR A 99 -14.25 1.07 10.88
CA THR A 99 -13.64 1.46 12.16
C THR A 99 -14.65 1.55 13.29
N ARG A 100 -15.90 1.11 13.08
CA ARG A 100 -17.02 1.20 14.03
C ARG A 100 -17.22 2.62 14.57
N GLY A 101 -17.10 3.60 13.69
CA GLY A 101 -17.24 5.02 14.02
C GLY A 101 -16.04 5.65 14.74
N TRP A 102 -14.98 4.90 15.03
CA TRP A 102 -13.75 5.43 15.62
C TRP A 102 -12.87 6.08 14.55
N GLY A 103 -12.25 7.20 14.88
CA GLY A 103 -11.31 7.85 13.97
C GLY A 103 -11.02 9.28 14.39
N LYS A 104 -9.90 9.80 13.87
CA LYS A 104 -9.52 11.21 14.04
C LYS A 104 -10.11 12.11 12.95
N ARG A 105 -10.71 11.51 11.91
CA ARG A 105 -11.20 12.19 10.70
C ARG A 105 -12.57 11.71 10.30
N THR A 106 -13.33 12.54 9.61
CA THR A 106 -14.59 12.15 8.96
C THR A 106 -14.33 11.49 7.60
N ALA A 107 -15.31 10.71 7.12
CA ALA A 107 -15.27 10.15 5.77
C ALA A 107 -15.19 11.24 4.70
N GLU A 108 -15.88 12.37 4.92
CA GLU A 108 -15.89 13.53 4.04
C GLU A 108 -14.50 14.16 3.91
N GLU A 109 -13.82 14.42 5.02
CA GLU A 109 -12.44 14.91 5.01
C GLU A 109 -11.54 13.97 4.19
N ALA A 110 -11.55 12.67 4.53
CA ALA A 110 -10.75 11.66 3.85
C ALA A 110 -11.02 11.61 2.32
N ALA A 111 -12.28 11.71 1.92
CA ALA A 111 -12.70 11.71 0.52
C ALA A 111 -12.26 12.98 -0.21
N GLU A 112 -12.31 14.14 0.45
CA GLU A 112 -11.89 15.41 -0.13
C GLU A 112 -10.44 15.37 -0.62
N ILE A 113 -9.49 14.90 0.20
CA ILE A 113 -8.09 14.78 -0.25
C ILE A 113 -7.91 13.67 -1.27
N GLY A 114 -8.63 12.56 -1.13
CA GLY A 114 -8.62 11.51 -2.16
C GLY A 114 -9.03 12.05 -3.53
N ALA A 115 -10.09 12.85 -3.58
CA ALA A 115 -10.57 13.53 -4.78
C ALA A 115 -9.55 14.56 -5.28
N ARG A 116 -8.97 15.39 -4.41
CA ARG A 116 -7.94 16.35 -4.79
C ARG A 116 -6.72 15.68 -5.41
N LEU A 117 -6.25 14.55 -4.84
CA LEU A 117 -5.14 13.77 -5.41
C LEU A 117 -5.48 13.20 -6.79
N ALA A 118 -6.70 12.69 -6.96
CA ALA A 118 -7.17 12.14 -8.24
C ALA A 118 -7.35 13.20 -9.32
N LEU A 119 -7.60 14.45 -8.93
CA LEU A 119 -7.83 15.60 -9.80
C LEU A 119 -6.59 16.48 -9.99
N LEU A 120 -5.41 16.06 -9.48
CA LEU A 120 -4.17 16.77 -9.74
C LEU A 120 -3.89 16.82 -11.25
N PRO A 121 -3.35 17.93 -11.76
CA PRO A 121 -2.92 18.01 -13.15
C PRO A 121 -1.94 16.88 -13.50
N PRO A 122 -1.99 16.31 -14.72
CA PRO A 122 -1.11 15.20 -15.10
C PRO A 122 0.39 15.48 -14.90
N GLY A 123 0.83 16.74 -14.98
CA GLY A 123 2.22 17.13 -14.74
C GLY A 123 2.62 17.23 -13.26
N GLU A 124 1.65 17.25 -12.35
CA GLU A 124 1.87 17.38 -10.90
C GLU A 124 1.66 16.05 -10.16
N LEU A 125 0.97 15.09 -10.78
CA LEU A 125 0.69 13.78 -10.19
C LEU A 125 1.79 12.77 -10.57
N PRO A 126 2.68 12.38 -9.63
CA PRO A 126 3.63 11.30 -9.89
C PRO A 126 2.89 9.97 -10.09
N THR A 127 3.62 8.93 -10.45
CA THR A 127 3.09 7.56 -10.55
C THR A 127 3.99 6.61 -9.78
N GLY A 128 3.43 5.50 -9.30
CA GLY A 128 4.10 4.55 -8.42
C GLY A 128 4.28 5.05 -6.98
N THR A 129 3.62 6.14 -6.59
CA THR A 129 3.81 6.78 -5.28
C THR A 129 2.73 6.37 -4.29
N PHE A 130 3.10 6.33 -3.01
CA PHE A 130 2.18 6.14 -1.90
C PHE A 130 1.98 7.47 -1.16
N PHE A 131 0.73 7.90 -1.01
CA PHE A 131 0.34 9.12 -0.32
C PHE A 131 -0.26 8.82 1.06
N LYS A 132 0.06 9.65 2.05
CA LYS A 132 -0.51 9.57 3.40
C LYS A 132 -1.11 10.89 3.81
N TRP A 133 -2.27 10.82 4.44
CA TRP A 133 -2.78 11.96 5.21
C TRP A 133 -1.96 12.24 6.48
N CYS A 134 -1.05 13.24 6.43
CA CYS A 134 -0.70 14.16 7.53
C CYS A 134 0.40 15.19 7.13
N THR A 135 0.10 16.49 7.35
CA THR A 135 0.99 17.68 7.43
C THR A 135 1.61 18.20 6.11
N PRO A 136 1.94 19.51 5.99
CA PRO A 136 1.98 20.27 4.73
C PRO A 136 3.22 19.99 3.87
N GLN A 137 3.50 18.73 3.57
CA GLN A 137 4.17 18.33 2.35
C GLN A 137 3.60 16.96 1.99
N LEU A 138 3.12 16.82 0.76
CA LEU A 138 2.93 15.52 0.12
C LEU A 138 4.26 14.75 0.27
N TYR A 139 4.34 13.89 1.28
CA TYR A 139 5.55 13.16 1.58
C TYR A 139 5.69 12.04 0.55
N SER A 140 6.31 12.36 -0.58
CA SER A 140 6.84 11.38 -1.53
C SER A 140 8.25 11.00 -1.07
N LYS A 141 8.36 10.24 0.01
CA LYS A 141 9.57 9.46 0.30
C LYS A 141 9.17 8.14 0.96
N LEU A 142 9.69 7.08 0.35
CA LEU A 142 9.89 5.74 0.90
C LEU A 142 10.35 5.78 2.36
#